data_AF-A0A319EE44-F1
#
_entry.id   AF-A0A319EE44-F1
#
_cell.length_a   1.000
_cell.length_b   1.000
_cell.length_c   1.000
_cell.angle_alpha   90.00
_cell.angle_beta   90.00
_cell.angle_gamma   90.00
#
_symmetry.space_group_name_H-M   'P 1'
#
loop_
_entity.id
_entity.type
_entity.pdbx_description
1 polymer ?
#
loop_
_entity_poly.entity_id
_entity_poly.type
_entity_poly.pdbx_seq_one_letter_code
_entity_poly.pdbx_strand_id
1 'polypeptide(L)'
;MKFFSLLLGLCLSAVVHAATVTLDWNITWVMANPDGLANRPVIGINDEWPLPLLNFTKGDLVIAYVTNRLGNESTSMHWHGLYQNGTNEMDGPPGITQCGIAPNSTMIYNFTIEQTGTYWYHSHTKGQYPDGLRQALLITDPDEDVG
;
A
#
# COMPACT_ATOMS: atom_id res chain seq x y z
N MET A 1 -16.54 -52.48 35.05
CA MET A 1 -16.24 -51.03 34.97
C MET A 1 -15.79 -50.72 33.55
N LYS A 2 -16.58 -49.96 32.78
CA LYS A 2 -16.25 -49.59 31.39
C LYS A 2 -15.49 -48.26 31.43
N PHE A 3 -14.20 -48.28 31.10
CA PHE A 3 -13.42 -47.06 30.89
C PHE A 3 -13.77 -46.49 29.52
N PHE A 4 -14.46 -45.35 29.50
CA PHE A 4 -14.70 -44.55 28.30
C PHE A 4 -13.45 -43.69 28.08
N SER A 5 -12.64 -44.04 27.08
CA SER A 5 -11.47 -43.25 26.70
C SER A 5 -11.94 -42.03 25.90
N LEU A 6 -11.90 -40.86 26.51
CA LEU A 6 -12.20 -39.59 25.86
C LEU A 6 -10.97 -39.16 25.07
N LEU A 7 -10.93 -39.42 23.75
CA LEU A 7 -9.93 -38.82 22.87
C LEU A 7 -10.25 -37.33 22.74
N LEU A 8 -9.44 -36.50 23.41
CA LEU A 8 -9.43 -35.06 23.25
C LEU A 8 -8.71 -34.75 21.92
N GLY A 9 -9.48 -34.49 20.87
CA GLY A 9 -8.94 -34.06 19.58
C GLY A 9 -8.31 -32.68 19.70
N LEU A 10 -6.98 -32.60 19.62
CA LEU A 10 -6.27 -31.34 19.49
C LEU A 10 -6.50 -30.82 18.07
N CYS A 11 -7.43 -29.88 17.90
CA CYS A 11 -7.52 -29.11 16.67
C CYS A 11 -6.29 -28.19 16.62
N LEU A 12 -5.30 -28.50 15.79
CA LEU A 12 -4.27 -27.53 15.43
C LEU A 12 -4.97 -26.42 14.64
N SER A 13 -5.27 -25.32 15.29
CA SER A 13 -5.63 -24.07 14.61
C SER A 13 -4.40 -23.63 13.82
N ALA A 14 -4.42 -23.81 12.50
CA ALA A 14 -3.44 -23.16 11.64
C ALA A 14 -3.56 -21.64 11.85
N VAL A 15 -2.49 -21.00 12.28
CA VAL A 15 -2.43 -19.55 12.42
C VAL A 15 -2.39 -19.00 10.99
N VAL A 16 -3.48 -18.39 10.54
CA VAL A 16 -3.51 -17.74 9.22
C VAL A 16 -2.65 -16.47 9.32
N HIS A 17 -1.54 -16.44 8.59
CA HIS A 17 -0.58 -15.33 8.58
C HIS A 17 -0.93 -14.17 7.63
N ALA A 18 -2.07 -14.27 6.92
CA ALA A 18 -2.55 -13.26 5.99
C ALA A 18 -3.57 -12.33 6.66
N ALA A 19 -3.23 -11.04 6.82
CA ALA A 19 -4.15 -10.02 7.30
C ALA A 19 -4.74 -9.22 6.13
N THR A 20 -5.93 -8.64 6.32
CA THR A 20 -6.40 -7.57 5.44
C THR A 20 -5.86 -6.24 5.96
N VAL A 21 -5.04 -5.58 5.16
CA VAL A 21 -4.48 -4.26 5.44
C VAL A 21 -5.26 -3.21 4.66
N THR A 22 -6.06 -2.42 5.37
CA THR A 22 -6.88 -1.35 4.77
C THR A 22 -6.18 -0.01 4.89
N LEU A 23 -6.03 0.69 3.76
CA LEU A 23 -5.47 2.03 3.69
C LEU A 23 -6.55 3.00 3.23
N ASP A 24 -6.79 4.08 3.98
CA ASP A 24 -7.71 5.16 3.58
C ASP A 24 -6.92 6.46 3.40
N TRP A 25 -6.67 6.82 2.14
CA TRP A 25 -5.70 7.84 1.75
C TRP A 25 -6.37 8.96 0.97
N ASN A 26 -6.26 10.18 1.49
CA ASN A 26 -6.54 11.41 0.77
C ASN A 26 -5.23 12.01 0.23
N ILE A 27 -5.06 12.02 -1.09
CA ILE A 27 -3.90 12.63 -1.75
C ILE A 27 -4.09 14.13 -1.78
N THR A 28 -3.28 14.87 -1.04
CA THR A 28 -3.51 16.27 -0.64
C THR A 28 -2.29 17.14 -0.92
N TRP A 29 -2.50 18.44 -1.12
CA TRP A 29 -1.41 19.42 -1.15
C TRP A 29 -1.05 19.83 0.27
N VAL A 30 0.23 19.83 0.61
CA VAL A 30 0.75 20.34 1.89
C VAL A 30 1.94 21.26 1.65
N MET A 31 2.25 22.13 2.60
CA MET A 31 3.44 22.98 2.54
C MET A 31 4.57 22.35 3.34
N ALA A 32 5.74 22.18 2.72
CA ALA A 32 6.92 21.65 3.40
C ALA A 32 8.18 22.43 2.99
N ASN A 33 9.22 22.36 3.82
CA ASN A 33 10.55 22.93 3.55
C ASN A 33 11.64 21.88 3.82
N PRO A 34 11.80 20.88 2.92
CA PRO A 34 12.67 19.74 3.18
C PRO A 34 14.17 20.07 3.23
N ASP A 35 14.59 21.13 2.54
CA ASP A 35 15.99 21.57 2.46
C ASP A 35 16.30 22.75 3.39
N GLY A 36 15.30 23.26 4.11
CA GLY A 36 15.41 24.39 5.01
C GLY A 36 15.45 25.76 4.33
N LEU A 37 15.36 25.86 3.00
CA LEU A 37 15.48 27.12 2.26
C LEU A 37 14.15 27.88 2.15
N ALA A 38 13.07 27.20 1.74
CA ALA A 38 11.75 27.82 1.58
C ALA A 38 10.61 26.80 1.64
N ASN A 39 9.46 27.22 2.17
CA ASN A 39 8.23 26.45 2.06
C ASN A 39 7.81 26.35 0.58
N ARG A 40 7.52 25.14 0.12
CA ARG A 40 6.93 24.86 -1.18
C ARG A 40 5.76 23.90 -1.06
N PRO A 41 4.84 23.87 -2.04
CA PRO A 41 3.85 22.81 -2.15
C PRO A 41 4.55 21.47 -2.38
N VAL A 42 4.10 20.46 -1.64
CA VAL A 42 4.42 19.04 -1.84
C VAL A 42 3.13 18.23 -1.76
N ILE A 43 3.15 17.02 -2.31
CA ILE A 43 2.01 16.11 -2.26
C ILE A 43 2.15 15.19 -1.05
N GLY A 44 1.14 15.22 -0.18
CA GLY A 44 1.01 14.42 1.04
C GLY A 44 -0.09 13.36 0.96
N ILE A 45 -0.18 12.56 2.01
CA ILE A 45 -1.29 11.65 2.28
C ILE A 45 -1.93 12.10 3.59
N ASN A 46 -3.26 12.29 3.59
CA ASN A 46 -4.03 12.72 4.75
C ASN A 46 -3.49 14.02 5.39
N ASP A 47 -3.19 15.01 4.54
CA ASP A 47 -2.64 16.32 4.93
C ASP A 47 -1.27 16.25 5.64
N GLU A 48 -0.56 15.14 5.51
CA GLU A 48 0.76 14.91 6.12
C GLU A 48 1.85 14.61 5.08
N TRP A 49 3.05 15.11 5.36
CA TRP A 49 4.29 14.78 4.67
C TRP A 49 5.46 14.88 5.68
N PRO A 50 6.41 13.92 5.73
CA PRO A 50 6.60 12.77 4.84
C PRO A 50 5.48 11.73 4.91
N LEU A 51 5.33 10.93 3.85
CA LEU A 51 4.30 9.89 3.78
C LEU A 51 4.59 8.72 4.73
N PRO A 52 3.57 7.95 5.15
CA PRO A 52 3.78 6.80 6.03
C PRO A 52 4.61 5.69 5.37
N LEU A 53 5.55 5.11 6.10
CA LEU A 53 6.19 3.86 5.69
C LEU A 53 5.16 2.75 5.68
N LEU A 54 5.14 1.95 4.61
CA LEU A 54 4.32 0.76 4.55
C LEU A 54 5.16 -0.45 4.96
N ASN A 55 4.63 -1.23 5.90
CA ASN A 55 5.18 -2.52 6.29
C ASN A 55 4.07 -3.55 6.10
N PHE A 56 4.28 -4.48 5.17
CA PHE A 56 3.36 -5.57 4.90
C PHE A 56 4.01 -6.90 5.26
N THR A 57 3.16 -7.89 5.46
CA THR A 57 3.56 -9.28 5.59
C THR A 57 3.23 -10.00 4.29
N LYS A 58 4.10 -10.91 3.85
CA LYS A 58 3.78 -11.79 2.72
C LYS A 58 2.47 -12.53 3.01
N GLY A 59 1.56 -12.50 2.04
CA GLY A 59 0.20 -13.04 2.15
C GLY A 59 -0.87 -12.02 2.53
N ASP A 60 -0.51 -10.81 2.97
CA ASP A 60 -1.49 -9.77 3.29
C ASP A 60 -2.33 -9.38 2.06
N LEU A 61 -3.63 -9.17 2.28
CA LEU A 61 -4.54 -8.57 1.31
C LEU A 61 -4.56 -7.05 1.53
N VAL A 62 -4.06 -6.30 0.56
CA VAL A 62 -4.06 -4.83 0.61
C VAL A 62 -5.33 -4.30 -0.05
N ILE A 63 -6.09 -3.47 0.69
CA ILE A 63 -7.22 -2.71 0.16
C ILE A 63 -6.94 -1.23 0.41
N ALA A 64 -6.54 -0.50 -0.63
CA ALA A 64 -6.23 0.92 -0.53
C ALA A 64 -7.28 1.79 -1.24
N TYR A 65 -8.01 2.58 -0.46
CA TYR A 65 -8.91 3.63 -0.93
C TYR A 65 -8.09 4.90 -1.17
N VAL A 66 -7.75 5.16 -2.43
CA VAL A 66 -6.96 6.32 -2.82
C VAL A 66 -7.88 7.38 -3.39
N THR A 67 -8.19 8.39 -2.59
CA THR A 67 -9.03 9.52 -2.96
C THR A 67 -8.18 10.71 -3.35
N ASN A 68 -8.40 11.24 -4.56
CA ASN A 68 -7.68 12.42 -5.03
C ASN A 68 -8.29 13.71 -4.48
N ARG A 69 -7.57 14.42 -3.61
CA ARG A 69 -7.97 15.72 -3.04
C ARG A 69 -7.08 16.88 -3.51
N LEU A 70 -6.30 16.70 -4.57
CA LEU A 70 -5.42 17.76 -5.12
C LEU A 70 -6.20 18.91 -5.78
N GLY A 71 -7.40 18.64 -6.30
CA GLY A 71 -8.29 19.65 -6.89
C GLY A 71 -7.90 20.11 -8.30
N ASN A 72 -6.62 20.28 -8.59
CA ASN A 72 -6.10 20.81 -9.86
C ASN A 72 -5.43 19.77 -10.78
N GLU A 73 -5.14 18.58 -10.26
CA GLU A 73 -4.40 17.53 -10.97
C GLU A 73 -5.13 16.18 -10.80
N SER A 74 -5.01 15.31 -11.81
CA SER A 74 -5.29 13.88 -11.60
C SER A 74 -4.15 13.24 -10.83
N THR A 75 -4.35 12.03 -10.28
CA THR A 75 -3.27 11.27 -9.63
C THR A 75 -3.39 9.78 -9.94
N SER A 76 -2.44 9.01 -9.44
CA SER A 76 -2.39 7.55 -9.49
C SER A 76 -1.46 7.07 -8.40
N MET A 77 -1.56 5.80 -8.03
CA MET A 77 -0.62 5.14 -7.13
C MET A 77 -0.06 3.89 -7.79
N HIS A 78 1.26 3.76 -7.80
CA HIS A 78 1.97 2.58 -8.28
C HIS A 78 2.77 1.93 -7.16
N TRP A 79 2.76 0.61 -7.14
CA TRP A 79 3.36 -0.23 -6.11
C TRP A 79 4.65 -0.83 -6.67
N HIS A 80 5.72 -0.04 -6.62
CA HIS A 80 6.92 -0.28 -7.40
C HIS A 80 7.58 -1.62 -7.08
N GLY A 81 7.72 -2.47 -8.10
CA GLY A 81 8.38 -3.76 -7.99
C GLY A 81 7.46 -4.89 -7.55
N LEU A 82 6.19 -4.62 -7.21
CA LEU A 82 5.21 -5.67 -6.96
C LEU A 82 4.78 -6.32 -8.28
N TYR A 83 4.67 -7.65 -8.29
CA TYR A 83 4.41 -8.41 -9.52
C TYR A 83 3.02 -8.17 -10.12
N GLN A 84 2.02 -7.83 -9.29
CA GLN A 84 0.63 -7.66 -9.70
C GLN A 84 0.10 -8.83 -10.55
N ASN A 85 0.48 -10.06 -10.16
CA ASN A 85 0.10 -11.26 -10.90
C ASN A 85 -1.42 -11.46 -10.81
N GLY A 86 -2.08 -11.50 -11.98
CA GLY A 86 -3.55 -11.55 -12.05
C GLY A 86 -4.27 -10.29 -11.57
N THR A 87 -3.56 -9.20 -11.28
CA THR A 87 -4.08 -7.93 -10.73
C THR A 87 -3.46 -6.71 -11.43
N ASN A 88 -3.15 -6.83 -12.73
CA ASN A 88 -2.45 -5.79 -13.50
C ASN A 88 -3.16 -4.43 -13.47
N GLU A 89 -4.50 -4.41 -13.41
CA GLU A 89 -5.32 -3.22 -13.27
C GLU A 89 -5.08 -2.44 -11.95
N MET A 90 -4.43 -3.07 -10.97
CA MET A 90 -4.02 -2.48 -9.69
C MET A 90 -2.60 -1.91 -9.73
N ASP A 91 -1.90 -2.00 -10.87
CA ASP A 91 -0.51 -1.60 -10.96
C ASP A 91 -0.30 -0.09 -10.84
N GLY A 92 -1.22 0.76 -11.34
CA GLY A 92 -1.11 2.21 -11.14
C GLY A 92 -0.82 3.12 -12.34
N PRO A 93 -0.07 2.71 -13.39
CA PRO A 93 0.30 3.62 -14.48
C PRO A 93 -0.90 4.15 -15.32
N PRO A 94 -1.16 5.48 -15.31
CA PRO A 94 -2.21 6.07 -16.13
C PRO A 94 -1.99 5.88 -17.62
N GLY A 95 -3.05 5.50 -18.35
CA GLY A 95 -3.01 5.26 -19.79
C GLY A 95 -2.47 3.87 -20.18
N ILE A 96 -2.05 3.06 -19.21
CA ILE A 96 -1.64 1.67 -19.42
C ILE A 96 -2.62 0.73 -18.72
N THR A 97 -2.69 0.79 -17.38
CA THR A 97 -3.50 -0.14 -16.58
C THR A 97 -4.78 0.50 -16.04
N GLN A 98 -4.82 1.84 -15.97
CA GLN A 98 -5.98 2.60 -15.52
C GLN A 98 -6.03 4.02 -16.12
N CYS A 99 -7.16 4.71 -15.96
CA CYS A 99 -7.19 6.16 -16.11
C CYS A 99 -6.61 6.84 -14.85
N GLY A 100 -6.14 8.08 -14.98
CA GLY A 100 -5.78 8.89 -13.83
C GLY A 100 -7.01 9.15 -12.94
N ILE A 101 -6.84 9.05 -11.63
CA ILE A 101 -7.86 9.34 -10.62
C ILE A 101 -8.18 10.83 -10.70
N ALA A 102 -9.37 11.18 -11.17
CA ALA A 102 -9.81 12.57 -11.29
C ALA A 102 -9.96 13.23 -9.91
N PRO A 103 -9.89 14.57 -9.81
CA PRO A 103 -10.16 15.28 -8.56
C PRO A 103 -11.50 14.87 -7.93
N ASN A 104 -11.49 14.62 -6.61
CA ASN A 104 -12.60 14.14 -5.80
C ASN A 104 -13.11 12.72 -6.12
N SER A 105 -12.39 11.96 -6.95
CA SER A 105 -12.68 10.55 -7.19
C SER A 105 -11.76 9.64 -6.37
N THR A 106 -12.22 8.40 -6.16
CA THR A 106 -11.50 7.35 -5.43
C THR A 106 -11.23 6.16 -6.34
N MET A 107 -9.99 5.65 -6.32
CA MET A 107 -9.64 4.33 -6.85
C MET A 107 -9.44 3.37 -5.68
N ILE A 108 -9.93 2.13 -5.82
CA ILE A 108 -9.70 1.08 -4.83
C ILE A 108 -8.67 0.13 -5.43
N TYR A 109 -7.47 0.11 -4.86
CA TYR A 109 -6.46 -0.88 -5.16
C TYR A 109 -6.69 -2.11 -4.28
N ASN A 110 -6.75 -3.30 -4.87
CA ASN A 110 -7.05 -4.54 -4.18
C ASN A 110 -6.19 -5.69 -4.70
N PHE A 111 -5.14 -6.05 -3.97
CA PHE A 111 -4.20 -7.10 -4.38
C PHE A 111 -3.55 -7.78 -3.17
N THR A 112 -3.05 -9.00 -3.37
CA THR A 112 -2.37 -9.78 -2.33
C THR A 112 -0.86 -9.64 -2.47
N ILE A 113 -0.15 -9.57 -1.36
CA ILE A 113 1.31 -9.52 -1.32
C ILE A 113 1.91 -10.92 -1.50
N GLU A 114 2.63 -11.16 -2.59
CA GLU A 114 3.15 -12.49 -2.95
C GLU A 114 4.68 -12.64 -2.80
N GLN A 115 5.39 -11.54 -2.49
CA GLN A 115 6.86 -11.46 -2.50
C GLN A 115 7.40 -10.80 -1.23
N THR A 116 8.71 -10.85 -1.01
CA THR A 116 9.40 -10.27 0.17
C THR A 116 10.48 -9.30 -0.28
N GLY A 117 10.86 -8.36 0.58
CA GLY A 117 11.95 -7.41 0.31
C GLY A 117 11.61 -5.95 0.58
N THR A 118 12.44 -5.04 0.05
CA THR A 118 12.27 -3.58 0.18
C THR A 118 11.96 -2.96 -1.17
N TYR A 119 10.85 -2.25 -1.20
CA TYR A 119 10.25 -1.60 -2.35
C TYR A 119 9.84 -0.17 -1.98
N TRP A 120 8.98 0.43 -2.80
CA TRP A 120 8.44 1.75 -2.57
C TRP A 120 7.11 1.89 -3.30
N TYR A 121 6.30 2.85 -2.89
CA TYR A 121 5.09 3.25 -3.59
C TYR A 121 5.23 4.70 -4.01
N HIS A 122 4.67 5.06 -5.16
CA HIS A 122 4.74 6.41 -5.67
C HIS A 122 3.64 6.75 -6.68
N SER A 123 3.42 8.04 -6.93
CA SER A 123 2.59 8.43 -8.06
C SER A 123 3.25 8.07 -9.40
N HIS A 124 2.45 7.56 -10.33
CA HIS A 124 2.87 7.39 -11.72
C HIS A 124 2.30 8.50 -12.64
N THR A 125 1.72 9.55 -12.05
CA THR A 125 1.18 10.70 -12.78
C THR A 125 2.23 11.82 -12.87
N LYS A 126 2.68 12.14 -14.09
CA LYS A 126 3.58 13.27 -14.40
C LYS A 126 4.78 13.34 -13.42
N GLY A 127 5.07 14.52 -12.88
CA GLY A 127 6.11 14.78 -11.88
C GLY A 127 5.62 14.73 -10.43
N GLN A 128 4.55 13.99 -10.11
CA GLN A 128 4.04 13.95 -8.73
C GLN A 128 4.95 13.22 -7.75
N TYR A 129 5.70 12.19 -8.18
CA TYR A 129 6.63 11.49 -7.29
C TYR A 129 7.79 12.37 -6.76
N PRO A 130 8.47 13.23 -7.56
CA PRO A 130 9.45 14.16 -7.01
C PRO A 130 8.81 15.30 -6.21
N ASP A 131 7.53 15.58 -6.44
CA ASP A 131 6.75 16.54 -5.63
C ASP A 131 6.30 15.98 -4.27
N GLY A 132 6.66 14.74 -3.94
CA GLY A 132 6.52 14.22 -2.58
C GLY A 132 5.69 12.95 -2.47
N LEU A 133 4.92 12.58 -3.52
CA LEU A 133 4.09 11.39 -3.49
C LEU A 133 4.92 10.12 -3.74
N ARG A 134 5.82 9.79 -2.81
CA ARG A 134 6.63 8.56 -2.78
C ARG A 134 7.09 8.22 -1.36
N GLN A 135 7.18 6.92 -1.03
CA GLN A 135 7.78 6.44 0.21
C GLN A 135 8.09 4.93 0.14
N ALA A 136 8.99 4.45 1.01
CA ALA A 136 9.35 3.05 1.09
C ALA A 136 8.19 2.13 1.51
N LEU A 137 8.22 0.91 0.98
CA LEU A 137 7.31 -0.19 1.23
C LEU A 137 8.16 -1.42 1.54
N LEU A 138 8.06 -1.95 2.76
CA LEU A 138 8.81 -3.11 3.21
C LEU A 138 7.87 -4.30 3.31
N ILE A 139 8.33 -5.47 2.89
CA ILE A 139 7.58 -6.72 3.02
C ILE A 139 8.44 -7.76 3.74
N THR A 140 7.95 -8.22 4.89
CA THR A 140 8.59 -9.27 5.69
C THR A 140 7.89 -10.62 5.49
N ASP A 141 8.66 -11.71 5.54
CA ASP A 141 8.12 -13.06 5.70
C ASP A 141 8.26 -13.47 7.17
N PRO A 142 7.17 -13.81 7.86
CA PRO A 142 7.23 -14.26 9.25
C PRO A 142 7.90 -15.64 9.38
N ASP A 143 7.96 -16.40 8.27
CA ASP A 143 8.61 -17.70 8.19
C ASP A 143 10.07 -17.60 7.69
N GLU A 144 10.57 -16.40 7.35
CA GLU A 144 11.99 -16.21 7.04
C GLU A 144 12.82 -16.24 8.33
N ASP A 145 13.63 -17.29 8.47
CA ASP A 145 14.62 -17.43 9.54
C ASP A 145 15.75 -16.41 9.32
N VAL A 146 15.69 -15.29 10.04
CA VAL A 146 16.82 -14.37 10.21
C VAL A 146 17.75 -14.96 11.26
N GLY A 147 18.64 -15.85 10.82
CA GLY A 147 19.47 -16.72 11.67
C GLY A 147 20.29 -16.06 12.78
#